data_AF-A0A536I490-F1
#
_entry.id   AF-A0A536I490-F1
#
_cell.length_a   1.000
_cell.length_b   1.000
_cell.length_c   1.000
_cell.angle_alpha   90.00
_cell.angle_beta   90.00
_cell.angle_gamma   90.00
#
_symmetry.space_group_name_H-M   'P 1'
#
loop_
_entity.id
_entity.type
_entity.pdbx_description
1 polymer ?
#
loop_
_entity_poly.entity_id
_entity_poly.type
_entity_poly.pdbx_seq_one_letter_code
_entity_poly.pdbx_strand_id
1 'polypeptide(L)'
;MPSDGYLIVRRTDDFVARYEHRAATHGGAQELTALRATLGFVNVRQYRGMGRDPLSPLPDHLAAEFLRKHSDDSDANLAARRRLFELGGDNGPLLSDLRVAQQLVALVGNPAAWEVVAVSKDSPSRTPRTLGFDVGWWGDDYYSHEFYSLISDCIIAPTWHGPDPGRLSELAEQFHGLNRHVLFETSLAAQQFRMYYVEQDWAEQEDGMPFIPVRIDEVPGASGAGQ
;
A
#
# COMPACT_ATOMS: atom_id res chain seq x y z
N MET A 1 -13.60 4.78 10.42
CA MET A 1 -14.02 4.01 9.23
C MET A 1 -14.46 2.60 9.63
N PRO A 2 -14.99 1.78 8.70
CA PRO A 2 -15.04 0.32 8.87
C PRO A 2 -13.67 -0.25 9.29
N SER A 3 -13.67 -1.33 10.06
CA SER A 3 -12.45 -2.01 10.51
C SER A 3 -11.96 -3.10 9.55
N ASP A 4 -12.74 -3.39 8.52
CA ASP A 4 -12.40 -4.22 7.39
C ASP A 4 -13.04 -3.70 6.10
N GLY A 5 -12.54 -4.18 4.97
CA GLY A 5 -13.07 -3.83 3.67
C GLY A 5 -12.12 -4.22 2.54
N TYR A 6 -12.30 -3.54 1.42
CA TYR A 6 -11.59 -3.78 0.17
C TYR A 6 -10.93 -2.49 -0.29
N LEU A 7 -9.64 -2.57 -0.60
CA LEU A 7 -8.91 -1.50 -1.28
C LEU A 7 -8.70 -1.89 -2.74
N ILE A 8 -8.81 -0.90 -3.62
CA ILE A 8 -8.38 -1.02 -5.01
C ILE A 8 -7.00 -0.38 -5.08
N VAL A 9 -5.98 -1.18 -5.33
CA VAL A 9 -4.57 -0.75 -5.31
C VAL A 9 -3.88 -1.09 -6.62
N ARG A 10 -2.77 -0.43 -6.94
CA ARG A 10 -1.95 -0.79 -8.09
C ARG A 10 -1.37 -2.20 -7.91
N ARG A 11 -1.28 -2.93 -9.00
CA ARG A 11 -0.47 -4.14 -9.05
C ARG A 11 0.99 -3.77 -8.79
N THR A 12 1.65 -4.63 -8.02
CA THR A 12 3.00 -4.37 -7.51
C THR A 12 4.03 -4.23 -8.62
N ASP A 13 3.90 -4.99 -9.70
CA ASP A 13 4.81 -4.88 -10.85
C ASP A 13 4.76 -3.50 -11.51
N ASP A 14 3.56 -2.93 -11.68
CA ASP A 14 3.34 -1.59 -12.23
C ASP A 14 3.84 -0.54 -11.24
N PHE A 15 3.46 -0.66 -9.96
CA PHE A 15 3.86 0.25 -8.90
C PHE A 15 5.38 0.35 -8.75
N VAL A 16 6.07 -0.79 -8.64
CA VAL A 16 7.55 -0.84 -8.52
C VAL A 16 8.22 -0.29 -9.78
N ALA A 17 7.74 -0.63 -10.98
CA ALA A 17 8.32 -0.13 -12.23
C ALA A 17 8.24 1.41 -12.33
N ARG A 18 7.11 2.00 -11.93
CA ARG A 18 6.94 3.46 -11.89
C ARG A 18 7.88 4.11 -10.89
N TYR A 19 8.00 3.52 -9.70
CA TYR A 19 8.92 4.02 -8.68
C TYR A 19 10.38 3.96 -9.15
N GLU A 20 10.82 2.83 -9.71
CA GLU A 20 12.17 2.66 -10.27
C GLU A 20 12.44 3.68 -11.38
N HIS A 21 11.47 3.92 -12.27
CA HIS A 21 11.58 4.96 -13.30
C HIS A 21 11.71 6.37 -12.70
N ARG A 22 10.93 6.69 -11.67
CA ARG A 22 11.01 7.98 -10.97
C ARG A 22 12.36 8.17 -10.29
N ALA A 23 12.85 7.16 -9.58
CA ALA A 23 14.16 7.19 -8.92
C ALA A 23 15.31 7.39 -9.94
N ALA A 24 15.22 6.74 -11.10
CA ALA A 24 16.19 6.90 -12.19
C ALA A 24 16.20 8.32 -12.79
N THR A 25 15.03 8.96 -12.85
CA THR A 25 14.85 10.28 -13.48
C THR A 25 15.05 11.46 -12.53
N HIS A 26 14.80 11.28 -11.24
CA HIS A 26 14.80 12.36 -10.23
C HIS A 26 15.93 12.26 -9.20
N GLY A 27 16.89 11.32 -9.37
CA GLY A 27 18.11 11.29 -8.57
C GLY A 27 18.04 10.47 -7.27
N GLY A 28 17.53 9.24 -7.34
CA GLY A 28 17.54 8.26 -6.23
C GLY A 28 18.02 6.86 -6.63
N ALA A 29 18.63 6.74 -7.81
CA ALA A 29 19.00 5.45 -8.40
C ALA A 29 20.08 4.71 -7.60
N GLN A 30 21.02 5.43 -6.98
CA GLN A 30 22.11 4.83 -6.22
C GLN A 30 21.61 4.27 -4.89
N GLU A 31 20.79 5.03 -4.19
CA GLU A 31 20.12 4.65 -2.94
C GLU A 31 19.22 3.44 -3.16
N LEU A 32 18.42 3.47 -4.24
CA LEU A 32 17.59 2.33 -4.61
C LEU A 32 18.42 1.09 -4.96
N THR A 33 19.54 1.25 -5.67
CA THR A 33 20.45 0.14 -5.98
C THR A 33 21.04 -0.45 -4.70
N ALA A 34 21.49 0.39 -3.76
CA ALA A 34 22.02 -0.06 -2.48
C ALA A 34 20.95 -0.80 -1.65
N LEU A 35 19.74 -0.25 -1.58
CA LEU A 35 18.59 -0.89 -0.93
C LEU A 35 18.30 -2.27 -1.51
N ARG A 36 18.22 -2.38 -2.84
CA ARG A 36 17.96 -3.65 -3.55
C ARG A 36 19.09 -4.66 -3.38
N ALA A 37 20.35 -4.21 -3.34
CA ALA A 37 21.48 -5.08 -3.09
C ALA A 37 21.44 -5.66 -1.68
N THR A 38 21.18 -4.82 -0.67
CA THR A 38 21.11 -5.24 0.74
C THR A 38 19.92 -6.18 1.00
N LEU A 39 18.78 -5.91 0.37
CA LEU A 39 17.56 -6.72 0.48
C LEU A 39 17.40 -7.70 -0.70
N GLY A 40 18.51 -8.18 -1.29
CA GLY A 40 18.46 -9.04 -2.48
C GLY A 40 17.71 -10.37 -2.30
N PHE A 41 17.40 -10.75 -1.05
CA PHE A 41 16.57 -11.91 -0.72
C PHE A 41 15.07 -11.63 -0.77
N VAL A 42 14.64 -10.36 -0.83
CA VAL A 42 13.23 -9.97 -0.97
C VAL A 42 12.90 -9.70 -2.42
N ASN A 43 11.96 -10.46 -2.98
CA ASN A 43 11.38 -10.12 -4.27
C ASN A 43 10.28 -9.06 -4.11
N VAL A 44 10.66 -7.79 -4.18
CA VAL A 44 9.76 -6.64 -3.97
C VAL A 44 8.52 -6.64 -4.89
N ARG A 45 8.61 -7.29 -6.05
CA ARG A 45 7.49 -7.42 -7.00
C ARG A 45 6.38 -8.35 -6.52
N GLN A 46 6.64 -9.15 -5.48
CA GLN A 46 5.66 -10.04 -4.86
C GLN A 46 4.89 -9.38 -3.71
N TYR A 47 5.18 -8.13 -3.36
CA TYR A 47 4.48 -7.42 -2.28
C TYR A 47 2.97 -7.36 -2.54
N ARG A 48 2.15 -7.69 -1.53
CA ARG A 48 0.67 -7.69 -1.65
C ARG A 48 -0.02 -6.78 -0.65
N GLY A 49 0.72 -5.96 0.09
CA GLY A 49 0.16 -5.09 1.13
C GLY A 49 -0.64 -3.90 0.61
N MET A 50 -0.98 -3.00 1.52
CA MET A 50 -1.96 -1.92 1.28
C MET A 50 -1.36 -0.64 0.68
N GLY A 51 -0.06 -0.39 0.87
CA GLY A 51 0.61 0.84 0.43
C GLY A 51 1.05 0.81 -1.03
N ARG A 52 0.13 0.58 -1.97
CA ARG A 52 0.41 0.50 -3.42
C ARG A 52 -0.49 1.46 -4.22
N ASP A 53 -0.35 2.77 -3.99
CA ASP A 53 -1.15 3.82 -4.63
C ASP A 53 -2.66 3.48 -4.69
N PRO A 54 -3.36 3.46 -3.55
CA PRO A 54 -4.78 3.14 -3.52
C PRO A 54 -5.58 4.12 -4.42
N LEU A 55 -6.67 3.61 -5.02
CA LEU A 55 -7.60 4.43 -5.77
C LEU A 55 -8.33 5.38 -4.80
N SER A 56 -7.87 6.62 -4.70
CA SER A 56 -8.52 7.64 -3.86
C SER A 56 -9.75 8.27 -4.54
N PRO A 57 -10.80 8.60 -3.79
CA PRO A 57 -11.93 9.38 -4.32
C PRO A 57 -11.45 10.74 -4.84
N LEU A 58 -12.21 11.33 -5.76
CA LEU A 58 -12.01 12.71 -6.19
C LEU A 58 -13.12 13.57 -5.58
N PRO A 59 -12.83 14.37 -4.54
CA PRO A 59 -13.81 15.32 -4.00
C PRO A 59 -14.23 16.32 -5.05
N ASP A 60 -15.53 16.63 -5.12
CA ASP A 60 -16.10 17.57 -6.10
C ASP A 60 -15.45 18.97 -6.05
N HIS A 61 -14.89 19.36 -4.89
CA HIS A 61 -14.24 20.65 -4.69
C HIS A 61 -12.75 20.68 -5.08
N LEU A 62 -12.10 19.52 -5.20
CA LEU A 62 -10.75 19.43 -5.74
C LEU A 62 -10.87 19.35 -7.26
N ALA A 63 -10.72 20.50 -7.92
CA ALA A 63 -10.78 20.60 -9.36
C ALA A 63 -9.88 19.52 -10.00
N ALA A 64 -10.35 18.87 -11.07
CA ALA A 64 -9.61 17.88 -11.84
C ALA A 64 -8.18 18.36 -12.26
N GLU A 65 -7.93 19.66 -12.20
CA GLU A 65 -6.63 20.31 -12.36
C GLU A 65 -5.62 19.96 -11.27
N PHE A 66 -6.03 19.82 -10.00
CA PHE A 66 -5.15 19.39 -8.90
C PHE A 66 -4.67 17.96 -9.11
N LEU A 67 -5.58 17.05 -9.52
CA LEU A 67 -5.21 15.68 -9.85
C LEU A 67 -4.28 15.63 -11.07
N ARG A 68 -4.55 16.43 -12.11
CA ARG A 68 -3.68 16.51 -13.31
C ARG A 68 -2.26 16.95 -13.00
N LYS A 69 -2.06 17.72 -11.93
CA LYS A 69 -0.75 18.19 -11.49
C LYS A 69 0.02 17.16 -10.65
N HIS A 70 -0.67 16.24 -9.98
CA HIS A 70 -0.05 15.33 -8.98
C HIS A 70 -0.19 13.84 -9.30
N SER A 71 -0.95 13.46 -10.34
CA SER A 71 -1.10 12.07 -10.75
C SER A 71 -1.01 11.93 -12.27
N ASP A 72 -0.04 11.15 -12.74
CA ASP A 72 0.18 10.86 -14.16
C ASP A 72 -1.04 10.22 -14.86
N ASP A 73 -2.00 9.65 -14.10
CA ASP A 73 -3.17 8.94 -14.62
C ASP A 73 -4.52 9.52 -14.15
N SER A 74 -4.53 10.80 -13.79
CA SER A 74 -5.72 11.50 -13.28
C SER A 74 -6.93 11.41 -14.22
N ASP A 75 -6.74 11.66 -15.52
CA ASP A 75 -7.84 11.61 -16.50
C ASP A 75 -8.30 10.17 -16.79
N ALA A 76 -7.36 9.22 -16.88
CA ALA A 76 -7.64 7.82 -17.21
C ALA A 76 -8.49 7.11 -16.15
N ASN A 77 -8.45 7.57 -14.90
CA ASN A 77 -9.17 6.96 -13.77
C ASN A 77 -10.32 7.84 -13.25
N LEU A 78 -10.63 8.94 -13.93
CA LEU A 78 -11.59 9.94 -13.46
C LEU A 78 -12.99 9.37 -13.21
N ALA A 79 -13.47 8.48 -14.08
CA ALA A 79 -14.77 7.84 -13.94
C ALA A 79 -14.86 6.99 -12.67
N ALA A 80 -13.84 6.16 -12.41
CA ALA A 80 -13.77 5.34 -11.21
C ALA A 80 -13.66 6.19 -9.93
N ARG A 81 -12.82 7.24 -9.94
CA ARG A 81 -12.63 8.14 -8.78
C ARG A 81 -13.89 8.93 -8.42
N ARG A 82 -14.62 9.43 -9.43
CA ARG A 82 -15.94 10.06 -9.23
C ARG A 82 -16.95 9.09 -8.66
N ARG A 83 -17.02 7.88 -9.25
CA ARG A 83 -17.94 6.86 -8.76
C ARG A 83 -17.63 6.43 -7.32
N LEU A 84 -16.35 6.35 -6.97
CA LEU A 84 -15.91 6.09 -5.60
C LEU A 84 -16.35 7.21 -4.65
N PHE A 85 -16.18 8.48 -5.04
CA PHE A 85 -16.67 9.63 -4.28
C PHE A 85 -18.20 9.62 -4.12
N GLU A 86 -18.97 9.26 -5.15
CA GLU A 86 -20.44 9.13 -5.02
C GLU A 86 -20.88 8.05 -4.02
N LEU A 87 -20.08 6.98 -3.88
CA LEU A 87 -20.40 5.84 -3.02
C LEU A 87 -20.01 6.08 -1.55
N GLY A 88 -18.88 6.76 -1.33
CA GLY A 88 -18.27 6.91 -0.02
C GLY A 88 -18.15 8.35 0.46
N GLY A 89 -18.42 9.35 -0.37
CA GLY A 89 -18.06 10.75 -0.11
C GLY A 89 -16.57 10.88 0.16
N ASP A 90 -16.22 11.64 1.19
CA ASP A 90 -14.85 11.78 1.69
C ASP A 90 -14.42 10.60 2.58
N ASN A 91 -15.19 9.52 2.77
CA ASN A 91 -14.83 8.42 3.68
C ASN A 91 -13.68 7.51 3.19
N GLY A 92 -12.77 8.03 2.36
CA GLY A 92 -11.56 7.34 1.93
C GLY A 92 -11.74 6.24 0.88
N PRO A 93 -10.66 5.52 0.56
CA PRO A 93 -10.63 4.51 -0.49
C PRO A 93 -11.17 3.13 -0.06
N LEU A 94 -11.58 2.96 1.19
CA LEU A 94 -12.02 1.67 1.73
C LEU A 94 -13.48 1.37 1.39
N LEU A 95 -13.71 0.26 0.69
CA LEU A 95 -15.04 -0.20 0.26
C LEU A 95 -15.51 -1.37 1.13
N SER A 96 -16.78 -1.38 1.52
CA SER A 96 -17.36 -2.49 2.29
C SER A 96 -17.82 -3.68 1.44
N ASP A 97 -18.00 -3.49 0.13
CA ASP A 97 -18.52 -4.50 -0.80
C ASP A 97 -17.53 -4.82 -1.93
N LEU A 98 -17.15 -6.09 -2.04
CA LEU A 98 -16.27 -6.59 -3.08
C LEU A 98 -16.82 -6.37 -4.49
N ARG A 99 -18.13 -6.53 -4.70
CA ARG A 99 -18.75 -6.34 -6.03
C ARG A 99 -18.62 -4.89 -6.47
N VAL A 100 -18.77 -3.96 -5.54
CA VAL A 100 -18.56 -2.53 -5.80
C VAL A 100 -17.10 -2.26 -6.15
N ALA A 101 -16.15 -2.84 -5.42
CA ALA A 101 -14.73 -2.72 -5.74
C ALA A 101 -14.40 -3.25 -7.15
N GLN A 102 -14.95 -4.41 -7.52
CA GLN A 102 -14.78 -4.99 -8.86
C GLN A 102 -15.41 -4.13 -9.96
N GLN A 103 -16.58 -3.53 -9.72
CA GLN A 103 -17.22 -2.59 -10.65
C GLN A 103 -16.36 -1.35 -10.86
N LEU A 104 -15.76 -0.81 -9.80
CA LEU A 104 -14.85 0.34 -9.89
C LEU A 104 -13.57 0.01 -10.67
N VAL A 105 -13.00 -1.19 -10.47
CA VAL A 105 -11.86 -1.66 -11.29
C VAL A 105 -12.23 -1.72 -12.77
N ALA A 106 -13.45 -2.10 -13.14
CA ALA A 106 -13.88 -2.09 -14.54
C ALA A 106 -14.01 -0.67 -15.14
N LEU A 107 -14.03 0.38 -14.31
CA LEU A 107 -14.13 1.78 -14.74
C LEU A 107 -12.77 2.49 -14.86
N VAL A 108 -11.68 1.88 -14.40
CA VAL A 108 -10.32 2.46 -14.55
C VAL A 108 -9.84 2.29 -16.00
N GLY A 109 -9.00 3.20 -16.49
CA GLY A 109 -8.54 3.17 -17.89
C GLY A 109 -7.71 1.94 -18.28
N ASN A 110 -7.06 1.30 -17.30
CA ASN A 110 -6.34 0.05 -17.49
C ASN A 110 -6.60 -0.91 -16.31
N PRO A 111 -7.70 -1.71 -16.34
CA PRO A 111 -8.06 -2.61 -15.24
C PRO A 111 -6.97 -3.61 -14.87
N ALA A 112 -6.13 -4.01 -15.83
CA ALA A 112 -5.05 -4.97 -15.60
C ALA A 112 -3.92 -4.43 -14.71
N ALA A 113 -3.81 -3.12 -14.54
CA ALA A 113 -2.83 -2.48 -13.65
C ALA A 113 -3.31 -2.38 -12.18
N TRP A 114 -4.56 -2.79 -11.90
CA TRP A 114 -5.16 -2.67 -10.58
C TRP A 114 -5.50 -4.04 -10.00
N GLU A 115 -5.59 -4.09 -8.68
CA GLU A 115 -5.87 -5.27 -7.88
C GLU A 115 -6.81 -4.88 -6.74
N VAL A 116 -7.74 -5.76 -6.39
CA VAL A 116 -8.52 -5.63 -5.16
C VAL A 116 -7.85 -6.46 -4.07
N VAL A 117 -7.61 -5.87 -2.91
CA VAL A 117 -7.17 -6.58 -1.70
C VAL A 117 -8.19 -6.44 -0.59
N ALA A 118 -8.39 -7.51 0.18
CA ALA A 118 -9.17 -7.46 1.39
C ALA A 118 -8.25 -7.11 2.57
N VAL A 119 -8.64 -6.12 3.37
CA VAL A 119 -7.87 -5.60 4.50
C VAL A 119 -8.70 -5.63 5.78
N SER A 120 -8.06 -5.86 6.92
CA SER A 120 -8.70 -5.78 8.24
C SER A 120 -7.71 -5.36 9.32
N LYS A 121 -8.08 -4.36 10.13
CA LYS A 121 -7.25 -3.90 11.26
C LYS A 121 -7.59 -4.53 12.61
N ASP A 122 -8.85 -4.89 12.84
CA ASP A 122 -9.32 -5.37 14.15
C ASP A 122 -9.27 -6.91 14.27
N SER A 123 -8.78 -7.59 13.24
CA SER A 123 -8.69 -9.05 13.20
C SER A 123 -7.24 -9.55 13.25
N PRO A 124 -6.64 -9.70 14.45
CA PRO A 124 -5.23 -10.08 14.58
C PRO A 124 -4.95 -11.56 14.25
N SER A 125 -6.01 -12.36 14.04
CA SER A 125 -5.92 -13.79 13.73
C SER A 125 -5.94 -14.05 12.23
N ARG A 126 -5.14 -15.02 11.80
CA ARG A 126 -5.15 -15.52 10.43
C ARG A 126 -6.46 -16.21 10.09
N THR A 127 -6.84 -16.13 8.82
CA THR A 127 -7.89 -16.93 8.19
C THR A 127 -7.25 -17.86 7.14
N PRO A 128 -8.01 -18.83 6.59
CA PRO A 128 -7.52 -19.63 5.46
C PRO A 128 -7.15 -18.82 4.21
N ARG A 129 -7.60 -17.55 4.11
CA ARG A 129 -7.30 -16.64 3.00
C ARG A 129 -6.19 -15.64 3.30
N THR A 130 -5.65 -15.63 4.51
CA THR A 130 -4.65 -14.63 4.91
C THR A 130 -3.35 -14.83 4.15
N LEU A 131 -2.98 -13.79 3.40
CA LEU A 131 -1.71 -13.68 2.70
C LEU A 131 -0.59 -13.30 3.66
N GLY A 132 -0.88 -12.49 4.68
CA GLY A 132 0.05 -12.05 5.71
C GLY A 132 -0.45 -10.78 6.41
N PHE A 133 0.47 -10.11 7.10
CA PHE A 133 0.21 -8.85 7.79
C PHE A 133 1.14 -7.76 7.26
N ASP A 134 0.53 -6.63 6.91
CA ASP A 134 1.20 -5.36 6.69
C ASP A 134 1.19 -4.56 8.01
N VAL A 135 1.79 -3.38 7.99
CA VAL A 135 1.74 -2.44 9.12
C VAL A 135 1.81 -1.01 8.63
N GLY A 136 0.96 -0.15 9.17
CA GLY A 136 0.95 1.28 8.86
C GLY A 136 -0.34 1.96 9.29
N TRP A 137 -0.68 3.09 8.65
CA TRP A 137 -1.86 3.88 9.02
C TRP A 137 -3.12 3.41 8.29
N TRP A 138 -4.26 3.46 9.01
CA TRP A 138 -5.57 2.99 8.55
C TRP A 138 -6.48 4.11 8.00
N GLY A 139 -5.96 5.30 7.74
CA GLY A 139 -6.75 6.42 7.19
C GLY A 139 -7.96 6.84 8.03
N ASP A 140 -7.97 6.55 9.33
CA ASP A 140 -9.10 6.81 10.24
C ASP A 140 -9.23 8.28 10.65
N ASP A 141 -8.29 9.15 10.26
CA ASP A 141 -8.32 10.57 10.62
C ASP A 141 -9.22 11.38 9.70
N TYR A 142 -9.80 12.43 10.27
CA TYR A 142 -10.65 13.41 9.59
C TYR A 142 -9.90 14.17 8.48
N TYR A 143 -8.57 14.26 8.57
CA TYR A 143 -7.75 15.03 7.63
C TYR A 143 -6.96 14.18 6.63
N SER A 144 -6.75 12.88 6.91
CA SER A 144 -6.07 11.99 5.98
C SER A 144 -6.79 10.65 5.89
N HIS A 145 -7.33 10.37 4.71
CA HIS A 145 -7.93 9.08 4.37
C HIS A 145 -6.92 8.16 3.67
N GLU A 146 -5.65 8.29 4.07
CA GLU A 146 -4.54 7.65 3.42
C GLU A 146 -4.22 6.31 4.09
N PHE A 147 -4.08 5.28 3.25
CA PHE A 147 -3.57 3.98 3.67
C PHE A 147 -2.07 3.97 3.38
N TYR A 148 -1.27 3.90 4.44
CA TYR A 148 0.18 3.95 4.38
C TYR A 148 0.76 2.62 4.87
N SER A 149 1.84 2.14 4.27
CA SER A 149 2.52 0.90 4.69
C SER A 149 4.00 1.15 4.95
N LEU A 150 4.46 0.75 6.13
CA LEU A 150 5.87 0.79 6.48
C LEU A 150 6.70 -0.17 5.63
N ILE A 151 6.16 -1.35 5.27
CA ILE A 151 6.86 -2.27 4.36
C ILE A 151 7.07 -1.56 3.02
N SER A 152 6.01 -0.93 2.50
CA SER A 152 6.08 -0.24 1.22
C SER A 152 7.13 0.87 1.24
N ASP A 153 7.07 1.75 2.25
CA ASP A 153 7.95 2.91 2.34
C ASP A 153 9.39 2.57 2.78
N CYS A 154 9.60 1.45 3.46
CA CYS A 154 10.95 1.01 3.82
C CYS A 154 11.65 0.29 2.66
N ILE A 155 10.95 -0.63 1.97
CA ILE A 155 11.62 -1.60 1.09
C ILE A 155 11.01 -1.75 -0.31
N ILE A 156 9.80 -1.29 -0.56
CA ILE A 156 9.16 -1.46 -1.89
C ILE A 156 9.33 -0.20 -2.73
N ALA A 157 8.82 0.93 -2.26
CA ALA A 157 8.87 2.23 -2.91
C ALA A 157 9.03 3.33 -1.85
N PRO A 158 10.24 3.55 -1.32
CA PRO A 158 10.52 4.63 -0.37
C PRO A 158 10.20 6.00 -0.95
N THR A 159 9.07 6.57 -0.57
CA THR A 159 8.52 7.81 -1.16
C THR A 159 8.38 8.94 -0.16
N TRP A 160 8.28 8.63 1.13
CA TRP A 160 8.11 9.61 2.20
C TRP A 160 9.25 9.55 3.21
N HIS A 161 9.35 8.45 3.95
CA HIS A 161 10.30 8.25 5.04
C HIS A 161 11.17 7.03 4.76
N GLY A 162 11.88 7.10 3.63
CA GLY A 162 12.81 6.05 3.23
C GLY A 162 13.91 5.81 4.28
N PRO A 163 14.43 4.59 4.37
CA PRO A 163 15.38 4.24 5.41
C PRO A 163 16.72 4.95 5.23
N ASP A 164 17.38 5.26 6.34
CA ASP A 164 18.76 5.74 6.33
C ASP A 164 19.67 4.72 5.61
N PRO A 165 20.41 5.11 4.55
CA PRO A 165 21.37 4.23 3.89
C PRO A 165 22.39 3.59 4.83
N GLY A 166 22.75 4.25 5.94
CA GLY A 166 23.65 3.72 6.97
C GLY A 166 23.06 2.58 7.81
N ARG A 167 21.73 2.38 7.76
CA ARG A 167 20.98 1.42 8.57
C ARG A 167 20.40 0.25 7.78
N LEU A 168 20.67 0.16 6.48
CA LEU A 168 20.06 -0.85 5.60
C LEU A 168 20.33 -2.29 6.05
N SER A 169 21.50 -2.60 6.61
CA SER A 169 21.81 -3.94 7.12
C SER A 169 20.95 -4.29 8.33
N GLU A 170 20.73 -3.33 9.24
CA GLU A 170 19.87 -3.50 10.42
C GLU A 170 18.41 -3.68 10.01
N LEU A 171 17.96 -2.88 9.04
CA LEU A 171 16.63 -2.99 8.44
C LEU A 171 16.42 -4.36 7.78
N ALA A 172 17.43 -4.88 7.08
CA ALA A 172 17.35 -6.18 6.41
C ALA A 172 17.09 -7.33 7.38
N GLU A 173 17.66 -7.29 8.58
CA GLU A 173 17.39 -8.29 9.63
C GLU A 173 15.90 -8.33 10.01
N GLN A 174 15.24 -7.17 10.06
CA GLN A 174 13.81 -7.09 10.39
C GLN A 174 12.92 -7.70 9.30
N PHE A 175 13.39 -7.75 8.06
CA PHE A 175 12.63 -8.28 6.92
C PHE A 175 12.97 -9.71 6.52
N HIS A 176 13.91 -10.36 7.22
CA HIS A 176 14.25 -11.77 6.94
C HIS A 176 13.08 -12.73 7.16
N GLY A 177 12.11 -12.36 8.01
CA GLY A 177 10.90 -13.14 8.31
C GLY A 177 9.71 -12.89 7.39
N LEU A 178 9.85 -12.08 6.33
CA LEU A 178 8.76 -11.86 5.38
C LEU A 178 8.47 -13.11 4.56
N ASN A 179 7.19 -13.33 4.26
CA ASN A 179 6.75 -14.45 3.45
C ASN A 179 6.83 -14.16 1.94
N ARG A 180 6.38 -15.12 1.13
CA ARG A 180 6.37 -15.00 -0.35
C ARG A 180 5.53 -13.84 -0.91
N HIS A 181 4.71 -13.20 -0.10
CA HIS A 181 3.90 -12.03 -0.46
C HIS A 181 4.52 -10.73 0.07
N VAL A 182 5.75 -10.80 0.59
CA VAL A 182 6.47 -9.69 1.23
C VAL A 182 5.65 -9.08 2.36
N LEU A 183 5.06 -9.95 3.19
CA LEU A 183 4.25 -9.60 4.36
C LEU A 183 4.74 -10.38 5.58
N PHE A 184 4.48 -9.88 6.79
CA PHE A 184 4.76 -10.60 8.01
C PHE A 184 3.81 -11.79 8.16
N GLU A 185 4.31 -12.93 8.63
CA GLU A 185 3.45 -14.12 8.81
C GLU A 185 2.44 -13.98 9.95
N THR A 186 2.71 -13.11 10.92
CA THR A 186 1.85 -12.92 12.09
C THR A 186 1.69 -11.44 12.43
N SER A 187 0.56 -11.10 13.06
CA SER A 187 0.33 -9.77 13.62
C SER A 187 1.37 -9.39 14.68
N LEU A 188 1.88 -10.37 15.43
CA LEU A 188 2.96 -10.16 16.40
C LEU A 188 4.27 -9.73 15.72
N ALA A 189 4.66 -10.38 14.62
CA ALA A 189 5.87 -10.00 13.87
C ALA A 189 5.74 -8.58 13.27
N ALA A 190 4.55 -8.24 12.73
CA ALA A 190 4.26 -6.89 12.27
C ALA A 190 4.35 -5.85 13.41
N GLN A 191 3.84 -6.19 14.59
CA GLN A 191 3.92 -5.35 15.79
C GLN A 191 5.37 -5.18 16.29
N GLN A 192 6.18 -6.23 16.24
CA GLN A 192 7.60 -6.17 16.61
C GLN A 192 8.35 -5.24 15.65
N PHE A 193 8.10 -5.34 14.35
CA PHE A 193 8.68 -4.42 13.38
C PHE A 193 8.25 -2.98 13.61
N ARG A 194 6.96 -2.73 13.92
CA ARG A 194 6.48 -1.40 14.31
C ARG A 194 7.29 -0.83 15.48
N MET A 195 7.47 -1.62 16.55
CA MET A 195 8.22 -1.17 17.73
C MET A 195 9.65 -0.80 17.36
N TYR A 196 10.32 -1.62 16.56
CA TYR A 196 11.64 -1.31 16.03
C TYR A 196 11.63 -0.01 15.21
N TYR A 197 10.67 0.16 14.30
CA TYR A 197 10.58 1.29 13.39
C TYR A 197 10.44 2.61 14.14
N VAL A 198 9.50 2.72 15.08
CA VAL A 198 9.25 3.97 15.82
C VAL A 198 10.38 4.37 16.76
N GLU A 199 11.32 3.46 17.07
CA GLU A 199 12.52 3.76 17.84
C GLU A 199 13.65 4.38 16.98
N GLN A 200 13.50 4.39 15.66
CA GLN A 200 14.50 4.97 14.76
C GLN A 200 14.35 6.49 14.64
N ASP A 201 15.47 7.19 14.53
CA ASP A 201 15.52 8.66 14.38
C ASP A 201 15.13 9.16 12.99
N TRP A 202 15.23 8.29 11.98
CA TRP A 202 14.80 8.55 10.60
C TRP A 202 13.34 8.16 10.32
N ALA A 203 12.71 7.43 11.24
CA ALA A 203 11.37 6.90 11.04
C ALA A 203 10.28 7.95 11.24
N GLU A 204 9.17 7.75 10.53
CA GLU A 204 7.96 8.55 10.72
C GLU A 204 7.38 8.34 12.11
N GLN A 205 6.93 9.44 12.73
CA GLN A 205 6.43 9.44 14.09
C GLN A 205 4.91 9.22 14.10
N GLU A 206 4.44 8.53 15.15
CA GLU A 206 3.02 8.17 15.29
C GLU A 206 2.15 9.31 15.84
N ASP A 207 2.39 10.58 15.49
CA ASP A 207 1.84 11.83 16.08
C ASP A 207 0.34 11.80 16.46
N GLY A 208 -0.01 11.08 17.53
CA GLY A 208 -1.40 10.75 17.91
C GLY A 208 -2.07 9.64 17.09
N MET A 209 -1.44 9.10 16.06
CA MET A 209 -1.97 8.05 15.18
C MET A 209 -1.02 6.85 15.12
N PRO A 210 -1.30 5.76 15.88
CA PRO A 210 -0.44 4.60 15.88
C PRO A 210 -0.50 3.89 14.52
N PHE A 211 0.65 3.46 14.03
CA PHE A 211 0.72 2.40 13.05
C PHE A 211 0.10 1.13 13.65
N ILE A 212 -0.63 0.38 12.85
CA ILE A 212 -1.28 -0.84 13.32
C ILE A 212 -0.98 -2.00 12.37
N PRO A 213 -0.86 -3.23 12.87
CA PRO A 213 -0.87 -4.41 12.03
C PRO A 213 -2.17 -4.49 11.23
N VAL A 214 -2.06 -4.73 9.92
CA VAL A 214 -3.19 -4.88 9.01
C VAL A 214 -3.13 -6.25 8.38
N ARG A 215 -4.16 -7.07 8.59
CA ARG A 215 -4.29 -8.36 7.93
C ARG A 215 -4.65 -8.14 6.45
N ILE A 216 -3.90 -8.79 5.57
CA ILE A 216 -4.15 -8.82 4.13
C ILE A 216 -4.67 -10.21 3.76
N ASP A 217 -5.86 -10.26 3.17
CA ASP A 217 -6.51 -11.49 2.73
C ASP A 217 -6.62 -11.55 1.20
N GLU A 218 -6.57 -12.77 0.65
CA GLU A 218 -6.92 -13.04 -0.74
C GLU A 218 -8.41 -12.77 -0.98
N VAL A 219 -8.72 -12.12 -2.10
CA VAL A 219 -10.09 -11.89 -2.54
C VAL A 219 -10.69 -13.16 -3.15
N PRO A 220 -11.88 -13.62 -2.72
CA PRO A 220 -12.53 -14.80 -3.27
C PRO A 220 -12.73 -14.70 -4.79
N GLY A 221 -12.35 -15.76 -5.52
CA GLY A 221 -12.55 -15.84 -6.97
C GLY A 221 -11.49 -15.14 -7.83
N ALA A 222 -10.46 -14.55 -7.24
CA ALA A 222 -9.36 -13.93 -7.98
C ALA A 222 -8.40 -14.94 -8.62
N SER A 223 -8.41 -16.20 -8.19
CA SER A 223 -7.42 -17.22 -8.54
C SER A 223 -7.57 -17.83 -9.96
N GLY A 224 -8.33 -17.19 -10.86
CA GLY A 224 -8.72 -17.77 -12.16
C GLY A 224 -8.07 -17.19 -13.44
N ALA A 225 -7.17 -16.20 -13.35
CA ALA A 225 -6.73 -15.45 -14.53
C ALA A 225 -5.25 -15.63 -14.94
N GLY A 226 -4.57 -16.67 -14.46
CA GLY A 226 -3.15 -16.86 -14.79
C GLY A 226 -2.64 -18.27 -14.54
N GLN A 227 -3.04 -19.21 -15.40
CA GLN A 227 -2.23 -20.36 -15.80
C GLN A 227 -2.17 -20.39 -17.32
#